data_AF-A0A494WQG6-F1
#
_entry.id   AF-A0A494WQG6-F1
#
_cell.length_a   1.000
_cell.length_b   1.000
_cell.length_c   1.000
_cell.angle_alpha   90.00
_cell.angle_beta   90.00
_cell.angle_gamma   90.00
#
_symmetry.space_group_name_H-M   'P 1'
#
loop_
_entity.id
_entity.type
_entity.pdbx_description
1 polymer ?
#
loop_
_entity_poly.entity_id
_entity_poly.type
_entity_poly.pdbx_seq_one_letter_code
_entity_poly.pdbx_strand_id
1 'polypeptide(L)'
;MKDNMFCLAGKVSIPVEKRNEMNKYVLEIMDKCGIRKTVEMTVAGKKVTVAAPARPNTDGIVLFDYSIFEKKKRKISQYDLNTCELYVEDPGYNEFGVVMNMIMVLQEAFTNGGCYFIKSGKLYDVEIYLLLIQGVLGEKVTLPGRIRMSEVYLFFRNSEEYKDITYTDLLEDYSDKYGRLDIEQLLAVFEIENKKIIIPEEGKISCRNEIKSANSCSRIEYAYRVFRGIKETEKTAMKSFLAELLNADFAKRKELSARQDEKGIIAELSLYVLPVRLVFAYTQDVDLDFWETWDSLGTKGYSDITWEADSKDDESDFQKFPFYKAIQRKNEDEFLEFWDGGNLLLSQNMKECIRYWEEQMNDICVPSVISVENLLTNIITRLERSYCRYVDEKFVAEFMEHGSEINYQKALILIQRLLDKEQEYFPELTGEQAEEWIIKDSRDNFDYIEISALVSLMTNKKQRNIIFGF
;
A
#
# COMPACT_ATOMS: atom_id res chain seq x y z
N MET A 1 23.37 2.27 9.02
CA MET A 1 22.02 2.47 8.46
C MET A 1 21.05 2.42 9.62
N LYS A 2 20.06 3.31 9.70
CA LYS A 2 18.94 3.06 10.62
C LYS A 2 18.26 1.80 10.09
N ASP A 3 18.19 0.74 10.89
CA ASP A 3 17.45 -0.48 10.52
C ASP A 3 15.97 -0.13 10.44
N ASN A 4 15.55 0.36 9.27
CA ASN A 4 14.14 0.48 8.96
C ASN A 4 13.61 -0.94 8.80
N MET A 5 12.77 -1.36 9.76
CA MET A 5 12.19 -2.70 9.78
C MET A 5 11.43 -3.03 8.48
N PHE A 6 10.83 -2.03 7.83
CA PHE A 6 10.18 -2.15 6.52
C PHE A 6 10.79 -1.16 5.54
N CYS A 7 11.02 -1.59 4.29
CA CYS A 7 11.48 -0.75 3.20
C CYS A 7 11.17 -1.39 1.83
N LEU A 8 11.50 -0.67 0.76
CA LEU A 8 11.48 -1.19 -0.61
C LEU A 8 12.90 -1.60 -1.02
N ALA A 9 13.08 -2.87 -1.39
CA ALA A 9 14.26 -3.37 -2.05
C ALA A 9 14.18 -3.04 -3.54
N GLY A 10 15.16 -2.30 -4.08
CA GLY A 10 15.17 -1.86 -5.47
C GLY A 10 14.74 -0.40 -5.63
N LYS A 11 14.41 0.01 -6.87
CA LYS A 11 14.08 1.40 -7.18
C LYS A 11 12.63 1.52 -7.61
N VAL A 12 11.92 2.47 -6.99
CA VAL A 12 10.58 2.88 -7.43
C VAL A 12 10.67 3.46 -8.85
N SER A 13 9.98 2.84 -9.80
CA SER A 13 10.04 3.22 -11.21
C SER A 13 8.66 3.14 -11.85
N ILE A 14 7.82 4.11 -11.52
CA ILE A 14 6.42 4.15 -11.95
C ILE A 14 6.31 4.68 -13.39
N PRO A 15 5.69 3.92 -14.32
CA PRO A 15 5.43 4.38 -15.68
C PRO A 15 4.63 5.68 -15.69
N VAL A 16 4.98 6.62 -16.57
CA VAL A 16 4.42 7.98 -16.62
C VAL A 16 2.90 7.95 -16.73
N GLU A 17 2.37 7.05 -17.56
CA GLU A 17 0.95 6.85 -17.81
C GLU A 17 0.17 6.37 -16.58
N LYS A 18 0.84 5.75 -15.59
CA LYS A 18 0.21 5.27 -14.35
C LYS A 18 0.35 6.23 -13.16
N ARG A 19 1.18 7.27 -13.26
CA ARG A 19 1.48 8.18 -12.12
C ARG A 19 0.24 8.89 -11.61
N ASN A 20 -0.64 9.34 -12.49
CA ASN A 20 -1.85 10.04 -12.08
C ASN A 20 -2.79 9.17 -11.23
N GLU A 21 -2.96 7.91 -11.63
CA GLU A 21 -3.76 6.93 -10.90
C GLU A 21 -3.13 6.64 -9.52
N MET A 22 -1.83 6.35 -9.50
CA MET A 22 -1.11 6.10 -8.26
C MET A 22 -1.18 7.30 -7.29
N ASN A 23 -0.95 8.51 -7.80
CA ASN A 23 -1.02 9.73 -7.00
C ASN A 23 -2.42 9.95 -6.41
N LYS A 24 -3.48 9.68 -7.19
CA LYS A 24 -4.85 9.71 -6.68
C LYS A 24 -5.01 8.76 -5.50
N TYR A 25 -4.57 7.50 -5.65
CA TYR A 25 -4.67 6.50 -4.59
C TYR A 25 -3.85 6.85 -3.35
N VAL A 26 -2.62 7.35 -3.50
CA VAL A 26 -1.79 7.77 -2.34
C VAL A 26 -2.47 8.89 -1.57
N LEU A 27 -2.97 9.92 -2.25
CA LEU A 27 -3.68 11.04 -1.61
C LEU A 27 -4.97 10.58 -0.92
N GLU A 28 -5.72 9.67 -1.54
CA GLU A 28 -6.93 9.08 -0.97
C GLU A 28 -6.65 8.22 0.27
N ILE A 29 -5.58 7.42 0.23
CA ILE A 29 -5.11 6.65 1.39
C ILE A 29 -4.70 7.60 2.52
N MET A 30 -3.88 8.63 2.24
CA MET A 30 -3.50 9.62 3.26
C MET A 30 -4.72 10.29 3.87
N ASP A 31 -5.69 10.69 3.05
CA ASP A 31 -6.89 11.39 3.51
C ASP A 31 -7.78 10.50 4.40
N LYS A 32 -8.17 9.32 3.89
CA LYS A 32 -9.07 8.38 4.57
C LYS A 32 -8.43 7.68 5.78
N CYS A 33 -7.12 7.53 5.79
CA CYS A 33 -6.39 6.92 6.90
C CYS A 33 -5.86 7.93 7.92
N GLY A 34 -6.29 9.19 7.86
CA GLY A 34 -6.04 10.16 8.92
C GLY A 34 -4.66 10.83 8.90
N ILE A 35 -3.93 10.78 7.78
CA ILE A 35 -2.65 11.47 7.61
C ILE A 35 -2.91 12.91 7.17
N ARG A 36 -2.28 13.86 7.87
CA ARG A 36 -2.51 15.30 7.70
C ARG A 36 -1.20 16.10 7.76
N LYS A 37 -1.31 17.37 7.38
CA LYS A 37 -0.31 18.39 7.61
C LYS A 37 -0.78 19.33 8.72
N THR A 38 0.09 19.63 9.68
CA THR A 38 -0.12 20.70 10.65
C THR A 38 0.08 22.07 10.00
N VAL A 39 -0.83 23.00 10.27
CA VAL A 39 -0.82 24.38 9.77
C VAL A 39 -0.96 25.33 10.94
N GLU A 40 -0.16 26.41 10.96
CA GLU A 40 -0.37 27.51 11.89
C GLU A 40 -1.30 28.54 11.26
N MET A 41 -2.34 28.96 11.99
CA MET A 41 -3.22 30.05 11.57
C MET A 41 -3.52 31.00 12.73
N THR A 42 -4.08 32.17 12.42
CA THR A 42 -4.45 33.18 13.43
C THR A 42 -5.96 33.22 13.60
N VAL A 43 -6.44 33.03 14.83
CA VAL A 43 -7.86 33.14 15.21
C VAL A 43 -7.94 34.06 16.43
N ALA A 44 -8.84 35.06 16.39
CA ALA A 44 -8.96 36.10 17.42
C ALA A 44 -7.61 36.76 17.82
N GLY A 45 -6.71 36.95 16.85
CA GLY A 45 -5.37 37.51 17.07
C GLY A 45 -4.37 36.58 17.79
N LYS A 46 -4.72 35.33 18.06
CA LYS A 46 -3.83 34.31 18.63
C LYS A 46 -3.43 33.29 17.57
N LYS A 47 -2.18 32.83 17.63
CA LYS A 47 -1.71 31.71 16.80
C LYS A 47 -2.23 30.40 17.36
N VAL A 48 -2.75 29.55 16.48
CA VAL A 48 -3.23 28.20 16.81
C VAL A 48 -2.73 27.18 15.78
N THR A 49 -2.54 25.94 16.21
CA THR A 49 -2.19 24.82 15.34
C THR A 49 -3.45 24.04 14.94
N VAL A 50 -3.63 23.80 13.64
CA VAL A 50 -4.73 23.01 13.08
C VAL A 50 -4.19 21.90 12.17
N ALA A 51 -5.04 20.94 11.83
CA ALA A 51 -4.75 19.90 10.84
C ALA A 51 -5.40 20.25 9.50
N ALA A 52 -4.70 19.97 8.40
CA ALA A 52 -5.22 20.10 7.05
C ALA A 52 -4.93 18.83 6.24
N PRO A 53 -5.78 18.47 5.26
CA PRO A 53 -5.48 17.40 4.31
C PRO A 53 -4.09 17.61 3.68
N ALA A 54 -3.33 16.52 3.55
CA ALA A 54 -2.04 16.58 2.87
C ALA A 54 -2.28 16.86 1.37
N ARG A 55 -1.79 18.00 0.88
CA ARG A 55 -2.00 18.47 -0.49
C ARG A 55 -0.67 18.82 -1.15
N PRO A 56 -0.57 18.69 -2.50
CA PRO A 56 0.63 19.09 -3.21
C PRO A 56 0.80 20.61 -3.19
N ASN A 57 2.05 21.04 -3.04
CA ASN A 57 2.46 22.42 -3.29
C ASN A 57 2.64 22.68 -4.80
N THR A 58 3.14 23.87 -5.16
CA THR A 58 3.39 24.26 -6.56
C THR A 58 4.38 23.38 -7.30
N ASP A 59 5.27 22.70 -6.56
CA ASP A 59 6.30 21.81 -7.12
C ASP A 59 5.82 20.35 -7.19
N GLY A 60 4.59 20.07 -6.78
CA GLY A 60 4.04 18.71 -6.70
C GLY A 60 4.51 17.93 -5.47
N ILE A 61 5.05 18.59 -4.44
CA ILE A 61 5.45 17.96 -3.18
C ILE A 61 4.30 18.03 -2.18
N VAL A 62 3.91 16.87 -1.65
CA VAL A 62 2.93 16.70 -0.59
C VAL A 62 3.67 16.56 0.73
N LEU A 63 3.50 17.51 1.66
CA LEU A 63 4.10 17.45 3.00
C LEU A 63 3.06 16.98 4.02
N PHE A 64 3.48 16.17 4.98
CA PHE A 64 2.63 15.67 6.06
C PHE A 64 3.43 15.37 7.33
N ASP A 65 2.81 15.56 8.49
CA ASP A 65 3.49 15.48 9.80
C ASP A 65 2.53 15.21 10.97
N TYR A 66 1.30 14.76 10.70
CA TYR A 66 0.31 14.49 11.74
C TYR A 66 -0.53 13.26 11.42
N SER A 67 -0.85 12.50 12.45
CA SER A 67 -1.69 11.30 12.42
C SER A 67 -2.88 11.52 13.34
N ILE A 68 -4.09 11.43 12.78
CA ILE A 68 -5.34 11.76 13.46
C ILE A 68 -5.67 10.75 14.57
N PHE A 69 -5.62 9.44 14.30
CA PHE A 69 -6.05 8.44 15.28
C PHE A 69 -4.98 8.16 16.34
N GLU A 70 -3.70 8.42 16.06
CA GLU A 70 -2.64 8.51 17.07
C GLU A 70 -2.66 9.82 17.85
N LYS A 71 -3.28 10.86 17.30
CA LYS A 71 -3.32 12.23 17.86
C LYS A 71 -1.92 12.79 18.09
N LYS A 72 -1.02 12.52 17.15
CA LYS A 72 0.42 12.73 17.33
C LYS A 72 1.05 13.47 16.16
N LYS A 73 1.77 14.55 16.49
CA LYS A 73 2.69 15.22 15.57
C LYS A 73 3.97 14.39 15.40
N ARG A 74 4.38 14.24 14.14
CA ARG A 74 5.55 13.48 13.70
C ARG A 74 6.53 14.41 13.00
N LYS A 75 7.68 13.86 12.62
CA LYS A 75 8.62 14.58 11.76
C LYS A 75 8.04 14.75 10.37
N ILE A 76 8.36 15.88 9.74
CA ILE A 76 7.86 16.20 8.40
C ILE A 76 8.37 15.15 7.42
N SER A 77 7.41 14.52 6.75
CA SER A 77 7.62 13.55 5.69
C SER A 77 7.03 14.11 4.39
N GLN A 78 7.45 13.55 3.26
CA GLN A 78 7.07 14.06 1.95
C GLN A 78 6.79 12.96 0.94
N TYR A 79 5.88 13.25 0.02
CA TYR A 79 5.61 12.44 -1.16
C TYR A 79 5.67 13.34 -2.40
N ASP A 80 6.40 12.92 -3.43
CA ASP A 80 6.58 13.68 -4.67
C ASP A 80 5.65 13.13 -5.76
N LEU A 81 4.72 13.95 -6.26
CA LEU A 81 3.78 13.54 -7.31
C LEU A 81 4.46 13.29 -8.66
N ASN A 82 5.65 13.87 -8.90
CA ASN A 82 6.35 13.75 -10.18
C ASN A 82 7.12 12.44 -10.28
N THR A 83 7.76 12.00 -9.18
CA THR A 83 8.56 10.77 -9.11
C THR A 83 7.80 9.61 -8.49
N CYS A 84 6.70 9.89 -7.78
CA CYS A 84 5.95 8.97 -6.94
C CYS A 84 6.79 8.37 -5.80
N GLU A 85 7.87 9.04 -5.39
CA GLU A 85 8.72 8.61 -4.29
C GLU A 85 8.19 9.11 -2.94
N LEU A 86 8.32 8.25 -1.92
CA LEU A 86 7.92 8.53 -0.55
C LEU A 86 9.19 8.67 0.29
N TYR A 87 9.32 9.78 1.00
CA TYR A 87 10.40 10.01 1.96
C TYR A 87 9.80 10.20 3.36
N VAL A 88 10.18 9.30 4.27
CA VAL A 88 9.69 9.29 5.65
C VAL A 88 10.87 9.38 6.61
N GLU A 89 10.99 10.48 7.35
CA GLU A 89 12.11 10.68 8.27
C GLU A 89 12.00 9.82 9.54
N ASP A 90 10.76 9.61 9.99
CA ASP A 90 10.40 8.70 11.07
C ASP A 90 9.32 7.74 10.55
N PRO A 91 9.71 6.53 10.06
CA PRO A 91 8.75 5.56 9.56
C PRO A 91 7.72 5.15 10.62
N GLY A 92 8.05 5.36 11.90
CA GLY A 92 7.12 5.19 13.00
C GLY A 92 6.68 3.76 13.25
N TYR A 93 5.74 3.64 14.17
CA TYR A 93 4.94 2.46 14.46
C TYR A 93 3.46 2.90 14.53
N ASN A 94 2.52 1.97 14.66
CA ASN A 94 1.06 2.24 14.72
C ASN A 94 0.48 2.76 13.39
N GLU A 95 -0.58 3.58 13.43
CA GLU A 95 -1.32 4.07 12.26
C GLU A 95 -0.42 4.65 11.18
N PHE A 96 0.46 5.58 11.55
CA PHE A 96 1.32 6.24 10.58
C PHE A 96 2.20 5.23 9.85
N GLY A 97 2.79 4.28 10.58
CA GLY A 97 3.61 3.22 9.99
C GLY A 97 2.80 2.28 9.09
N VAL A 98 1.57 1.94 9.49
CA VAL A 98 0.65 1.14 8.65
C VAL A 98 0.37 1.86 7.33
N VAL A 99 0.09 3.16 7.36
CA VAL A 99 -0.21 3.94 6.15
C VAL A 99 1.03 4.09 5.26
N MET A 100 2.21 4.35 5.84
CA MET A 100 3.45 4.40 5.06
C MET A 100 3.74 3.06 4.37
N ASN A 101 3.50 1.94 5.06
CA ASN A 101 3.63 0.61 4.48
C ASN A 101 2.61 0.36 3.36
N MET A 102 1.36 0.80 3.51
CA MET A 102 0.36 0.73 2.43
C MET A 102 0.83 1.50 1.18
N ILE A 103 1.40 2.70 1.35
CA ILE A 103 1.93 3.49 0.22
C ILE A 103 3.12 2.79 -0.44
N MET A 104 4.02 2.18 0.34
CA MET A 104 5.15 1.40 -0.22
C MET A 104 4.68 0.15 -0.98
N VAL A 105 3.68 -0.57 -0.46
CA VAL A 105 3.08 -1.72 -1.20
C VAL A 105 2.42 -1.25 -2.49
N LEU A 106 1.79 -0.07 -2.49
CA LEU A 106 1.25 0.53 -3.71
C LEU A 106 2.35 0.94 -4.71
N GLN A 107 3.48 1.48 -4.23
CA GLN A 107 4.68 1.75 -5.04
C GLN A 107 5.20 0.47 -5.70
N GLU A 108 5.27 -0.64 -4.97
CA GLU A 108 5.63 -1.95 -5.52
C GLU A 108 4.66 -2.37 -6.64
N ALA A 109 3.34 -2.31 -6.36
CA ALA A 109 2.30 -2.70 -7.33
C ALA A 109 2.42 -1.95 -8.66
N PHE A 110 2.67 -0.63 -8.58
CA PHE A 110 2.75 0.22 -9.76
C PHE A 110 4.12 0.21 -10.46
N THR A 111 5.21 -0.20 -9.77
CA THR A 111 6.53 -0.36 -10.39
C THR A 111 6.58 -1.56 -11.33
N ASN A 112 5.73 -2.57 -11.11
CA ASN A 112 5.63 -3.78 -11.96
C ASN A 112 6.94 -4.59 -12.06
N GLY A 113 7.60 -4.81 -10.92
CA GLY A 113 8.82 -5.64 -10.80
C GLY A 113 10.10 -4.84 -10.58
N GLY A 114 11.14 -5.47 -10.02
CA GLY A 114 12.42 -4.81 -9.71
C GLY A 114 12.38 -3.85 -8.51
N CYS A 115 11.28 -3.82 -7.79
CA CYS A 115 11.06 -3.10 -6.53
C CYS A 115 10.13 -3.96 -5.68
N TYR A 116 10.54 -4.31 -4.45
CA TYR A 116 9.80 -5.25 -3.61
C TYR A 116 9.77 -4.79 -2.15
N PHE A 117 8.59 -4.84 -1.53
CA PHE A 117 8.42 -4.57 -0.11
C PHE A 117 9.01 -5.69 0.73
N ILE A 118 9.99 -5.32 1.56
CA ILE A 118 10.76 -6.22 2.41
C ILE A 118 10.64 -5.83 3.88
N LYS A 119 10.82 -6.82 4.75
CA LYS A 119 10.91 -6.65 6.19
C LYS A 119 12.22 -7.25 6.70
N SER A 120 13.06 -6.45 7.37
CA SER A 120 14.32 -6.90 7.94
C SER A 120 15.20 -7.70 6.94
N GLY A 121 15.28 -7.22 5.69
CA GLY A 121 16.07 -7.84 4.63
C GLY A 121 15.45 -9.09 3.98
N LYS A 122 14.23 -9.47 4.35
CA LYS A 122 13.49 -10.58 3.74
C LYS A 122 12.29 -10.08 2.95
N LEU A 123 11.88 -10.82 1.92
CA LEU A 123 10.55 -10.64 1.34
C LEU A 123 9.50 -10.74 2.45
N TYR A 124 8.44 -9.95 2.35
CA TYR A 124 7.40 -9.91 3.36
C TYR A 124 6.06 -10.19 2.69
N ASP A 125 5.21 -11.01 3.31
CA ASP A 125 3.83 -11.18 2.84
C ASP A 125 3.03 -9.88 2.99
N VAL A 126 2.69 -9.28 1.86
CA VAL A 126 1.95 -8.01 1.77
C VAL A 126 0.44 -8.19 1.64
N GLU A 127 -0.08 -9.40 1.77
CA GLU A 127 -1.52 -9.69 1.63
C GLU A 127 -2.36 -8.73 2.49
N ILE A 128 -2.02 -8.59 3.77
CA ILE A 128 -2.79 -7.73 4.67
C ILE A 128 -2.80 -6.25 4.22
N TYR A 129 -1.71 -5.75 3.66
CA TYR A 129 -1.63 -4.38 3.15
C TYR A 129 -2.43 -4.22 1.86
N LEU A 130 -2.45 -5.22 0.98
CA LEU A 130 -3.34 -5.22 -0.19
C LEU A 130 -4.81 -5.16 0.24
N LEU A 131 -5.23 -6.02 1.18
CA LEU A 131 -6.60 -6.03 1.69
C LEU A 131 -7.01 -4.69 2.33
N LEU A 132 -6.06 -4.02 2.99
CA LEU A 132 -6.25 -2.68 3.55
C LEU A 132 -6.40 -1.62 2.46
N ILE A 133 -5.48 -1.58 1.48
CA ILE A 133 -5.52 -0.65 0.35
C ILE A 133 -6.86 -0.80 -0.39
N GLN A 134 -7.23 -2.04 -0.70
CA GLN A 134 -8.50 -2.37 -1.34
C GLN A 134 -9.72 -1.95 -0.50
N GLY A 135 -9.65 -2.10 0.82
CA GLY A 135 -10.68 -1.63 1.75
C GLY A 135 -10.87 -0.12 1.70
N VAL A 136 -9.78 0.64 1.64
CA VAL A 136 -9.77 2.11 1.65
C VAL A 136 -10.18 2.69 0.30
N LEU A 137 -9.61 2.17 -0.79
CA LEU A 137 -9.86 2.66 -2.15
C LEU A 137 -11.20 2.16 -2.71
N GLY A 138 -11.67 1.00 -2.25
CA GLY A 138 -12.86 0.37 -2.83
C GLY A 138 -12.61 -0.17 -4.25
N GLU A 139 -11.35 -0.40 -4.62
CA GLU A 139 -10.92 -0.95 -5.91
C GLU A 139 -9.92 -2.10 -5.69
N LYS A 140 -9.86 -3.06 -6.62
CA LYS A 140 -8.92 -4.20 -6.56
C LYS A 140 -7.52 -3.73 -6.98
N VAL A 141 -6.50 -4.12 -6.21
CA VAL A 141 -5.09 -3.83 -6.52
C VAL A 141 -4.34 -5.16 -6.64
N THR A 142 -3.56 -5.32 -7.71
CA THR A 142 -2.77 -6.54 -7.96
C THR A 142 -1.27 -6.26 -7.84
N LEU A 143 -0.48 -7.31 -7.64
CA LEU A 143 0.98 -7.25 -7.56
C LEU A 143 1.61 -8.05 -8.72
N PRO A 144 1.55 -7.52 -9.96
CA PRO A 144 2.03 -8.23 -11.13
C PRO A 144 3.54 -8.53 -11.09
N GLY A 145 4.31 -7.81 -10.29
CA GLY A 145 5.73 -8.11 -10.06
C GLY A 145 5.97 -9.36 -9.21
N ARG A 146 5.08 -9.67 -8.25
CA ARG A 146 5.24 -10.82 -7.34
C ARG A 146 4.81 -12.14 -7.94
N ILE A 147 3.85 -12.12 -8.88
CA ILE A 147 3.43 -13.34 -9.58
C ILE A 147 4.54 -13.88 -10.51
N ARG A 148 5.50 -13.03 -10.91
CA ARG A 148 6.66 -13.42 -11.73
C ARG A 148 7.82 -13.89 -10.87
N MET A 149 7.60 -14.99 -10.15
CA MET A 149 8.53 -15.52 -9.13
C MET A 149 9.98 -15.66 -9.59
N SER A 150 10.25 -16.05 -10.84
CA SER A 150 11.63 -16.18 -11.31
C SER A 150 12.34 -14.83 -11.44
N GLU A 151 11.62 -13.76 -11.77
CA GLU A 151 12.17 -12.40 -11.77
C GLU A 151 12.47 -11.91 -10.35
N VAL A 152 11.56 -12.20 -9.39
CA VAL A 152 11.78 -11.89 -7.96
C VAL A 152 13.03 -12.62 -7.46
N TYR A 153 13.13 -13.91 -7.77
CA TYR A 153 14.26 -14.76 -7.40
C TYR A 153 15.58 -14.25 -7.99
N LEU A 154 15.60 -13.93 -9.29
CA LEU A 154 16.77 -13.35 -9.95
C LEU A 154 17.16 -11.99 -9.36
N PHE A 155 16.19 -11.14 -9.02
CA PHE A 155 16.44 -9.84 -8.41
C PHE A 155 17.21 -9.99 -7.08
N PHE A 156 16.72 -10.83 -6.17
CA PHE A 156 17.35 -11.00 -4.86
C PHE A 156 18.69 -11.72 -4.93
N ARG A 157 18.79 -12.77 -5.76
CA ARG A 157 20.06 -13.46 -6.01
C ARG A 157 21.15 -12.52 -6.53
N ASN A 158 20.80 -11.61 -7.42
CA ASN A 158 21.75 -10.65 -8.00
C ASN A 158 22.01 -9.43 -7.10
N SER A 159 21.30 -9.29 -5.98
CA SER A 159 21.53 -8.23 -5.00
C SER A 159 22.54 -8.67 -3.96
N GLU A 160 23.62 -7.91 -3.78
CA GLU A 160 24.57 -8.23 -2.71
C GLU A 160 23.99 -8.08 -1.30
N GLU A 161 22.96 -7.25 -1.16
CA GLU A 161 22.30 -6.95 0.11
C GLU A 161 21.34 -8.05 0.56
N TYR A 162 20.85 -8.89 -0.37
CA TYR A 162 19.74 -9.82 -0.14
C TYR A 162 20.03 -11.26 -0.54
N LYS A 163 21.32 -11.66 -0.58
CA LYS A 163 21.76 -12.99 -1.04
C LYS A 163 21.18 -14.17 -0.23
N ASP A 164 20.69 -13.92 0.98
CA ASP A 164 20.17 -14.94 1.89
C ASP A 164 18.68 -15.29 1.66
N ILE A 165 17.98 -14.60 0.76
CA ILE A 165 16.59 -14.94 0.42
C ILE A 165 16.58 -16.19 -0.46
N THR A 166 15.93 -17.24 0.05
CA THR A 166 15.82 -18.54 -0.64
C THR A 166 14.51 -18.66 -1.42
N TYR A 167 14.40 -19.67 -2.28
CA TYR A 167 13.12 -19.96 -2.95
C TYR A 167 12.01 -20.37 -1.98
N THR A 168 12.37 -21.00 -0.86
CA THR A 168 11.41 -21.38 0.18
C THR A 168 10.78 -20.12 0.76
N ASP A 169 11.57 -19.08 1.04
CA ASP A 169 11.05 -17.78 1.49
C ASP A 169 10.07 -17.19 0.44
N LEU A 170 10.35 -17.34 -0.87
CA LEU A 170 9.45 -16.86 -1.94
C LEU A 170 8.10 -17.60 -1.98
N LEU A 171 8.09 -18.90 -1.68
CA LEU A 171 6.88 -19.71 -1.68
C LEU A 171 6.05 -19.54 -0.41
N GLU A 172 6.72 -19.42 0.74
CA GLU A 172 6.06 -19.22 2.04
C GLU A 172 5.30 -17.88 2.08
N ASP A 173 5.85 -16.83 1.46
CA ASP A 173 5.24 -15.50 1.43
C ASP A 173 4.36 -15.25 0.19
N TYR A 174 4.06 -16.27 -0.62
CA TYR A 174 3.15 -16.13 -1.74
C TYR A 174 1.69 -16.12 -1.28
N SER A 175 0.90 -15.20 -1.85
CA SER A 175 -0.55 -15.12 -1.66
C SER A 175 -1.30 -15.14 -2.98
N ASP A 176 -2.44 -15.84 -3.01
CA ASP A 176 -3.37 -15.85 -4.15
C ASP A 176 -3.99 -14.46 -4.43
N LYS A 177 -3.87 -13.52 -3.48
CA LYS A 177 -4.32 -12.13 -3.62
C LYS A 177 -3.45 -11.30 -4.53
N TYR A 178 -2.21 -11.72 -4.77
CA TYR A 178 -1.27 -10.97 -5.63
C TYR A 178 -1.72 -10.99 -7.09
N GLY A 179 -2.42 -12.06 -7.48
CA GLY A 179 -2.88 -12.35 -8.81
C GLY A 179 -2.80 -13.85 -9.07
N ARG A 180 -3.11 -14.26 -10.29
CA ARG A 180 -2.95 -15.65 -10.70
C ARG A 180 -1.47 -15.99 -10.78
N LEU A 181 -1.07 -17.08 -10.13
CA LEU A 181 0.31 -17.58 -10.18
C LEU A 181 0.70 -17.90 -11.63
N ASP A 182 1.83 -17.36 -12.05
CA ASP A 182 2.45 -17.73 -13.31
C ASP A 182 3.20 -19.07 -13.13
N ILE A 183 2.65 -20.12 -13.72
CA ILE A 183 3.17 -21.49 -13.59
C ILE A 183 4.56 -21.63 -14.25
N GLU A 184 4.85 -20.92 -15.35
CA GLU A 184 6.18 -20.96 -15.97
C GLU A 184 7.23 -20.37 -15.03
N GLN A 185 6.89 -19.27 -14.36
CA GLN A 185 7.75 -18.60 -13.39
C GLN A 185 8.00 -19.48 -12.16
N LEU A 186 6.97 -20.15 -11.65
CA LEU A 186 7.10 -21.10 -10.54
C LEU A 186 8.02 -22.27 -10.92
N LEU A 187 7.74 -22.92 -12.06
CA LEU A 187 8.51 -24.07 -12.53
C LEU A 187 9.98 -23.71 -12.75
N ALA A 188 10.26 -22.51 -13.24
CA ALA A 188 11.62 -22.03 -13.42
C ALA A 188 12.42 -22.05 -12.10
N VAL A 189 11.88 -21.45 -11.04
CA VAL A 189 12.55 -21.41 -9.74
C VAL A 189 12.67 -22.82 -9.16
N PHE A 190 11.59 -23.61 -9.23
CA PHE A 190 11.53 -24.95 -8.66
C PHE A 190 12.56 -25.90 -9.28
N GLU A 191 12.72 -25.90 -10.61
CA GLU A 191 13.65 -26.79 -11.30
C GLU A 191 15.12 -26.44 -11.01
N ILE A 192 15.45 -25.15 -10.97
CA ILE A 192 16.80 -24.64 -10.69
C ILE A 192 17.25 -25.05 -9.28
N GLU A 193 16.39 -24.83 -8.28
CA GLU A 193 16.71 -25.10 -6.88
C GLU A 193 16.81 -26.59 -6.57
N ASN A 194 15.90 -27.38 -7.13
CA ASN A 194 15.94 -28.84 -6.98
C ASN A 194 16.99 -29.49 -7.88
N LYS A 195 17.68 -28.71 -8.73
CA LYS A 195 18.66 -29.18 -9.72
C LYS A 195 18.12 -30.35 -10.55
N LYS A 196 16.84 -30.29 -10.93
CA LYS A 196 16.16 -31.37 -11.64
C LYS A 196 15.04 -30.85 -12.53
N ILE A 197 15.07 -31.25 -13.80
CA ILE A 197 13.99 -30.99 -14.77
C ILE A 197 12.78 -31.85 -14.44
N ILE A 198 11.59 -31.28 -14.49
CA ILE A 198 10.35 -32.03 -14.34
C ILE A 198 10.03 -32.74 -15.65
N ILE A 199 10.13 -34.06 -15.64
CA ILE A 199 9.82 -34.91 -16.80
C ILE A 199 8.35 -35.33 -16.71
N PRO A 200 7.50 -35.00 -17.70
CA PRO A 200 6.10 -35.39 -17.67
C PRO A 200 5.95 -36.90 -17.93
N GLU A 201 5.00 -37.52 -17.24
CA GLU A 201 4.66 -38.94 -17.44
C GLU A 201 3.95 -39.19 -18.77
N GLU A 202 3.02 -38.30 -19.13
CA GLU A 202 2.23 -38.32 -20.37
C GLU A 202 2.38 -37.01 -21.17
N GLY A 203 2.01 -37.03 -22.46
CA GLY A 203 2.02 -35.82 -23.30
C GLY A 203 3.41 -35.35 -23.74
N LYS A 204 4.40 -36.25 -23.81
CA LYS A 204 5.75 -35.95 -24.32
C LYS A 204 5.71 -35.56 -25.80
N ILE A 205 6.52 -34.57 -26.16
CA ILE A 205 6.66 -34.14 -27.54
C ILE A 205 7.44 -35.20 -28.33
N SER A 206 6.81 -35.72 -29.38
CA SER A 206 7.41 -36.67 -30.32
C SER A 206 7.99 -35.96 -31.55
N CYS A 207 7.36 -34.86 -31.97
CA CYS A 207 7.78 -34.09 -33.13
C CYS A 207 7.59 -32.59 -32.93
N ARG A 208 8.38 -31.80 -33.67
CA ARG A 208 8.43 -30.34 -33.56
C ARG A 208 7.06 -29.65 -33.66
N ASN A 209 6.15 -30.16 -34.48
CA ASN A 209 4.82 -29.55 -34.70
C ASN A 209 3.93 -29.56 -33.45
N GLU A 210 4.26 -30.37 -32.44
CA GLU A 210 3.51 -30.47 -31.19
C GLU A 210 3.90 -29.40 -30.16
N ILE A 211 5.01 -28.67 -30.36
CA ILE A 211 5.54 -27.67 -29.40
C ILE A 211 4.47 -26.67 -28.98
N LYS A 212 3.72 -26.14 -29.95
CA LYS A 212 2.72 -25.10 -29.71
C LYS A 212 1.59 -25.56 -28.79
N SER A 213 1.13 -26.82 -28.91
CA SER A 213 0.01 -27.37 -28.14
C SER A 213 0.43 -28.14 -26.88
N ALA A 214 1.74 -28.33 -26.67
CA ALA A 214 2.26 -29.07 -25.54
C ALA A 214 2.25 -28.24 -24.26
N ASN A 215 2.11 -28.88 -23.10
CA ASN A 215 2.27 -28.19 -21.83
C ASN A 215 3.73 -27.78 -21.57
N SER A 216 3.90 -26.91 -20.58
CA SER A 216 5.17 -26.40 -20.08
C SER A 216 6.26 -27.47 -19.87
N CYS A 217 5.95 -28.52 -19.10
CA CYS A 217 6.90 -29.58 -18.75
C CYS A 217 7.31 -30.40 -19.98
N SER A 218 6.39 -30.64 -20.90
CA SER A 218 6.70 -31.32 -22.16
C SER A 218 7.62 -30.50 -23.07
N ARG A 219 7.46 -29.17 -23.10
CA ARG A 219 8.35 -28.28 -23.86
C ARG A 219 9.77 -28.30 -23.30
N ILE A 220 9.95 -28.26 -21.98
CA ILE A 220 11.29 -28.27 -21.38
C ILE A 220 11.98 -29.64 -21.52
N GLU A 221 11.24 -30.74 -21.38
CA GLU A 221 11.77 -32.09 -21.60
C GLU A 221 12.25 -32.27 -23.04
N TYR A 222 11.50 -31.72 -24.00
CA TYR A 222 11.91 -31.74 -25.40
C TYR A 222 13.16 -30.89 -25.64
N ALA A 223 13.27 -29.70 -25.03
CA ALA A 223 14.47 -28.88 -25.08
C ALA A 223 15.70 -29.67 -24.58
N TYR A 224 15.56 -30.34 -23.42
CA TYR A 224 16.60 -31.18 -22.84
C TYR A 224 17.02 -32.32 -23.78
N ARG A 225 16.06 -33.01 -24.41
CA ARG A 225 16.35 -34.06 -25.40
C ARG A 225 17.06 -33.53 -26.64
N VAL A 226 16.69 -32.33 -27.10
CA VAL A 226 17.37 -31.67 -28.22
C VAL A 226 18.80 -31.35 -27.84
N PHE A 227 19.05 -30.75 -26.67
CA PHE A 227 20.41 -30.47 -26.18
C PHE A 227 21.25 -31.74 -26.08
N ARG A 228 20.70 -32.81 -25.53
CA ARG A 228 21.35 -34.12 -25.42
C ARG A 228 21.70 -34.78 -26.75
N GLY A 229 20.96 -34.44 -27.81
CA GLY A 229 21.24 -34.91 -29.16
C GLY A 229 22.42 -34.19 -29.84
N ILE A 230 22.89 -33.06 -29.28
CA ILE A 230 23.95 -32.24 -29.89
C ILE A 230 25.30 -32.92 -29.70
N LYS A 231 26.11 -32.92 -30.77
CA LYS A 231 27.47 -33.46 -30.72
C LYS A 231 28.36 -32.58 -29.84
N GLU A 232 29.31 -33.19 -29.15
CA GLU A 232 30.25 -32.49 -28.27
C GLU A 232 30.96 -31.30 -28.96
N THR A 233 31.36 -31.47 -30.23
CA THR A 233 32.01 -30.44 -31.05
C THR A 233 31.12 -29.23 -31.35
N GLU A 234 29.80 -29.36 -31.19
CA GLU A 234 28.80 -28.34 -31.52
C GLU A 234 28.28 -27.63 -30.26
N LYS A 235 28.60 -28.12 -29.05
CA LYS A 235 28.12 -27.55 -27.78
C LYS A 235 28.55 -26.10 -27.56
N THR A 236 29.78 -25.72 -27.93
CA THR A 236 30.25 -24.32 -27.86
C THR A 236 29.48 -23.41 -28.82
N ALA A 237 29.18 -23.92 -30.02
CA ALA A 237 28.39 -23.19 -31.01
C ALA A 237 26.91 -23.07 -30.58
N MET A 238 26.39 -24.04 -29.82
CA MET A 238 25.07 -23.95 -29.21
C MET A 238 25.05 -22.94 -28.05
N LYS A 239 26.07 -22.90 -27.18
CA LYS A 239 26.17 -21.88 -26.12
C LYS A 239 26.15 -20.46 -26.69
N SER A 240 26.89 -20.23 -27.76
CA SER A 240 26.94 -18.93 -28.45
C SER A 240 25.59 -18.57 -29.07
N PHE A 241 24.90 -19.55 -29.66
CA PHE A 241 23.55 -19.36 -30.20
C PHE A 241 22.52 -19.08 -29.09
N LEU A 242 22.64 -19.76 -27.94
CA LEU A 242 21.79 -19.50 -26.78
C LEU A 242 21.98 -18.06 -26.31
N ALA A 243 23.23 -17.57 -26.22
CA ALA A 243 23.49 -16.16 -25.88
C ALA A 243 22.84 -15.17 -26.87
N GLU A 244 22.88 -15.45 -28.18
CA GLU A 244 22.17 -14.66 -29.20
C GLU A 244 20.66 -14.69 -28.97
N LEU A 245 20.11 -15.89 -28.76
CA LEU A 245 18.67 -16.11 -28.60
C LEU A 245 18.10 -15.43 -27.36
N LEU A 246 18.83 -15.47 -26.23
CA LEU A 246 18.39 -14.89 -24.96
C LEU A 246 18.33 -13.35 -24.99
N ASN A 247 19.11 -12.73 -25.88
CA ASN A 247 19.14 -11.26 -26.07
C ASN A 247 18.29 -10.80 -27.27
N ALA A 248 17.67 -11.74 -27.99
CA ALA A 248 16.82 -11.46 -29.14
C ALA A 248 15.39 -11.10 -28.71
N ASP A 249 14.80 -10.10 -29.37
CA ASP A 249 13.37 -9.80 -29.21
C ASP A 249 12.48 -10.91 -29.77
N PHE A 250 11.17 -10.85 -29.48
CA PHE A 250 10.20 -11.84 -29.98
C PHE A 250 10.27 -12.06 -31.49
N ALA A 251 10.37 -10.98 -32.27
CA ALA A 251 10.36 -11.05 -33.73
C ALA A 251 11.59 -11.79 -34.25
N LYS A 252 12.75 -11.53 -33.67
CA LYS A 252 13.99 -12.20 -34.03
C LYS A 252 14.00 -13.66 -33.59
N ARG A 253 13.50 -14.00 -32.39
CA ARG A 253 13.34 -15.40 -31.95
C ARG A 253 12.43 -16.19 -32.91
N LYS A 254 11.35 -15.55 -33.38
CA LYS A 254 10.44 -16.12 -34.38
C LYS A 254 11.08 -16.28 -35.77
N GLU A 255 11.96 -15.38 -36.17
CA GLU A 255 12.75 -15.55 -37.40
C GLU A 255 13.73 -16.73 -37.27
N LEU A 256 14.44 -16.81 -36.15
CA LEU A 256 15.40 -17.88 -35.86
C LEU A 256 14.74 -19.27 -35.80
N SER A 257 13.46 -19.35 -35.44
CA SER A 257 12.72 -20.61 -35.46
C SER A 257 12.51 -21.16 -36.89
N ALA A 258 12.68 -20.38 -37.96
CA ALA A 258 12.53 -20.91 -39.32
C ALA A 258 13.62 -21.94 -39.71
N ARG A 259 14.74 -21.99 -38.97
CA ARG A 259 15.82 -22.95 -39.21
C ARG A 259 15.31 -24.39 -39.05
N GLN A 260 15.85 -25.32 -39.83
CA GLN A 260 15.46 -26.74 -39.82
C GLN A 260 16.36 -27.63 -38.97
N ASP A 261 17.32 -27.02 -38.26
CA ASP A 261 18.26 -27.69 -37.35
C ASP A 261 17.81 -27.58 -35.89
N GLU A 262 18.61 -28.17 -34.98
CA GLU A 262 18.39 -28.15 -33.54
C GLU A 262 18.28 -26.72 -33.00
N LYS A 263 19.05 -25.77 -33.56
CA LYS A 263 18.97 -24.35 -33.21
C LYS A 263 17.59 -23.76 -33.52
N GLY A 264 16.99 -24.13 -34.65
CA GLY A 264 15.62 -23.76 -35.00
C GLY A 264 14.58 -24.29 -34.02
N ILE A 265 14.76 -25.52 -33.53
CA ILE A 265 13.88 -26.11 -32.52
C ILE A 265 13.99 -25.36 -31.20
N ILE A 266 15.21 -25.08 -30.73
CA ILE A 266 15.42 -24.29 -29.49
C ILE A 266 14.86 -22.87 -29.63
N ALA A 267 15.03 -22.23 -30.79
CA ALA A 267 14.42 -20.93 -31.06
C ALA A 267 12.89 -20.97 -31.02
N GLU A 268 12.26 -22.04 -31.54
CA GLU A 268 10.81 -22.20 -31.44
C GLU A 268 10.35 -22.40 -29.99
N LEU A 269 11.05 -23.23 -29.22
CA LEU A 269 10.76 -23.45 -27.80
C LEU A 269 10.89 -22.16 -26.99
N SER A 270 11.82 -21.28 -27.35
CA SER A 270 11.99 -19.98 -26.69
C SER A 270 10.76 -19.08 -26.78
N LEU A 271 9.88 -19.29 -27.77
CA LEU A 271 8.63 -18.54 -27.89
C LEU A 271 7.60 -18.90 -26.81
N TYR A 272 7.82 -19.99 -26.08
CA TYR A 272 6.87 -20.58 -25.12
C TYR A 272 7.47 -20.89 -23.74
N VAL A 273 8.81 -20.90 -23.63
CA VAL A 273 9.54 -21.30 -22.41
C VAL A 273 10.43 -20.16 -21.96
N LEU A 274 10.49 -19.92 -20.65
CA LEU A 274 11.35 -18.89 -20.07
C LEU A 274 12.85 -19.16 -20.31
N PRO A 275 13.66 -18.09 -20.47
CA PRO A 275 15.08 -18.19 -20.77
C PRO A 275 15.85 -19.01 -19.73
N VAL A 276 15.55 -18.78 -18.46
CA VAL A 276 16.15 -19.49 -17.31
C VAL A 276 15.97 -20.99 -17.40
N ARG A 277 14.80 -21.46 -17.86
CA ARG A 277 14.53 -22.89 -17.99
C ARG A 277 15.30 -23.48 -19.17
N LEU A 278 15.35 -22.79 -20.32
CA LEU A 278 16.16 -23.25 -21.46
C LEU A 278 17.64 -23.37 -21.11
N VAL A 279 18.20 -22.39 -20.39
CA VAL A 279 19.58 -22.47 -19.90
C VAL A 279 19.75 -23.63 -18.94
N PHE A 280 18.79 -23.83 -18.03
CA PHE A 280 18.82 -24.95 -17.10
C PHE A 280 18.83 -26.30 -17.84
N ALA A 281 17.94 -26.50 -18.84
CA ALA A 281 17.94 -27.69 -19.67
C ALA A 281 19.26 -27.92 -20.42
N TYR A 282 19.90 -26.85 -20.91
CA TYR A 282 21.24 -26.94 -21.51
C TYR A 282 22.29 -27.39 -20.50
N THR A 283 22.30 -26.81 -19.29
CA THR A 283 23.30 -27.13 -18.27
C THR A 283 23.21 -28.55 -17.73
N GLN A 284 22.00 -29.10 -17.64
CA GLN A 284 21.75 -30.47 -17.18
C GLN A 284 22.30 -31.52 -18.15
N ASP A 285 22.36 -31.22 -19.45
CA ASP A 285 22.97 -32.13 -20.43
C ASP A 285 24.51 -32.08 -20.41
N VAL A 286 25.07 -30.88 -20.27
CA VAL A 286 26.52 -30.66 -20.38
C VAL A 286 27.23 -30.82 -19.02
N ASP A 287 26.49 -31.15 -17.96
CA ASP A 287 26.98 -31.25 -16.57
C ASP A 287 27.72 -29.98 -16.14
N LEU A 288 27.17 -28.82 -16.51
CA LEU A 288 27.69 -27.50 -16.15
C LEU A 288 26.93 -26.94 -14.95
N ASP A 289 27.62 -26.11 -14.16
CA ASP A 289 26.93 -25.30 -13.17
C ASP A 289 26.00 -24.32 -13.86
N PHE A 290 24.73 -24.33 -13.44
CA PHE A 290 23.68 -23.49 -14.01
C PHE A 290 24.02 -22.00 -13.87
N TRP A 291 24.52 -21.61 -12.71
CA TRP A 291 24.72 -20.22 -12.36
C TRP A 291 25.97 -19.63 -13.02
N GLU A 292 27.08 -20.37 -13.02
CA GLU A 292 28.25 -19.99 -13.81
C GLU A 292 27.90 -19.84 -15.30
N THR A 293 27.05 -20.74 -15.82
CA THR A 293 26.60 -20.66 -17.21
C THR A 293 25.70 -19.44 -17.43
N TRP A 294 24.68 -19.23 -16.62
CA TRP A 294 23.77 -18.09 -16.69
C TRP A 294 24.52 -16.76 -16.66
N ASP A 295 25.41 -16.59 -15.68
CA ASP A 295 26.18 -15.36 -15.51
C ASP A 295 27.13 -15.13 -16.71
N SER A 296 27.71 -16.20 -17.27
CA SER A 296 28.59 -16.12 -18.46
C SER A 296 27.87 -15.68 -19.75
N LEU A 297 26.54 -15.80 -19.82
CA LEU A 297 25.76 -15.41 -20.99
C LEU A 297 25.48 -13.90 -21.04
N GLY A 298 25.73 -13.16 -19.93
CA GLY A 298 25.63 -11.70 -19.88
C GLY A 298 24.26 -11.16 -20.28
N THR A 299 23.19 -11.92 -20.03
CA THR A 299 21.82 -11.60 -20.48
C THR A 299 20.93 -11.20 -19.30
N LYS A 300 19.90 -10.40 -19.59
CA LYS A 300 18.79 -10.16 -18.67
C LYS A 300 17.64 -11.17 -18.86
N GLY A 301 17.69 -11.96 -19.93
CA GLY A 301 16.61 -12.85 -20.35
C GLY A 301 15.41 -12.09 -20.93
N TYR A 302 14.64 -12.78 -21.77
CA TYR A 302 13.35 -12.31 -22.27
C TYR A 302 12.20 -12.76 -21.36
N SER A 303 11.08 -12.03 -21.36
CA SER A 303 9.86 -12.38 -20.61
C SER A 303 8.59 -12.43 -21.47
N ASP A 304 8.70 -12.02 -22.74
CA ASP A 304 7.65 -12.01 -23.76
C ASP A 304 7.48 -13.41 -24.39
N ILE A 305 6.94 -14.35 -23.61
CA ILE A 305 6.54 -15.68 -24.10
C ILE A 305 5.06 -15.72 -24.49
N THR A 306 4.70 -16.69 -25.32
CA THR A 306 3.32 -16.95 -25.75
C THR A 306 2.60 -17.76 -24.68
N TRP A 307 1.51 -17.21 -24.16
CA TRP A 307 0.64 -17.85 -23.18
C TRP A 307 -0.51 -18.61 -23.85
N GLU A 308 -0.94 -19.71 -23.24
CA GLU A 308 -2.30 -20.21 -23.46
C GLU A 308 -3.27 -19.25 -22.76
N ALA A 309 -4.24 -18.72 -23.52
CA ALA A 309 -5.23 -17.78 -23.00
C ALA A 309 -6.16 -18.53 -22.05
N ASP A 310 -5.78 -18.62 -20.80
CA ASP A 310 -6.62 -19.20 -19.78
C ASP A 310 -7.66 -18.17 -19.33
N SER A 311 -8.91 -18.62 -19.30
CA SER A 311 -10.12 -17.81 -19.31
C SER A 311 -10.28 -16.85 -18.14
N LYS A 312 -10.83 -15.66 -18.46
CA LYS A 312 -11.51 -14.64 -17.66
C LYS A 312 -11.15 -14.54 -16.18
N ASP A 313 -10.56 -13.39 -15.82
CA ASP A 313 -10.53 -12.90 -14.44
C ASP A 313 -11.91 -13.06 -13.80
N ASP A 314 -11.98 -13.81 -12.71
CA ASP A 314 -13.19 -13.89 -11.91
C ASP A 314 -13.50 -12.47 -11.37
N GLU A 315 -14.64 -11.92 -11.79
CA GLU A 315 -15.27 -10.72 -11.24
C GLU A 315 -15.81 -10.97 -9.82
N SER A 316 -15.09 -11.72 -8.98
CA SER A 316 -15.46 -11.89 -7.58
C SER A 316 -15.20 -10.62 -6.81
N ASP A 317 -16.12 -10.21 -5.94
CA ASP A 317 -15.89 -9.17 -4.93
C ASP A 317 -14.55 -9.42 -4.22
N PHE A 318 -13.61 -8.49 -4.37
CA PHE A 318 -12.30 -8.63 -3.76
C PHE A 318 -12.40 -8.45 -2.25
N GLN A 319 -11.62 -9.24 -1.51
CA GLN A 319 -11.60 -9.19 -0.05
C GLN A 319 -11.06 -7.85 0.45
N LYS A 320 -11.59 -7.39 1.58
CA LYS A 320 -11.21 -6.11 2.21
C LYS A 320 -10.96 -6.34 3.69
N PHE A 321 -9.91 -5.71 4.23
CA PHE A 321 -9.66 -5.69 5.66
C PHE A 321 -9.96 -4.28 6.21
N PRO A 322 -10.79 -4.13 7.26
CA PRO A 322 -11.13 -2.81 7.80
C PRO A 322 -9.92 -2.11 8.44
N PHE A 323 -9.67 -0.86 8.06
CA PHE A 323 -8.52 -0.09 8.55
C PHE A 323 -8.52 0.09 10.07
N TYR A 324 -9.68 0.35 10.70
CA TYR A 324 -9.79 0.52 12.15
C TYR A 324 -9.24 -0.69 12.93
N LYS A 325 -9.38 -1.91 12.41
CA LYS A 325 -8.83 -3.13 13.03
C LYS A 325 -7.31 -3.17 12.94
N ALA A 326 -6.73 -2.72 11.83
CA ALA A 326 -5.28 -2.71 11.64
C ALA A 326 -4.59 -1.72 12.60
N ILE A 327 -5.28 -0.63 12.95
CA ILE A 327 -4.84 0.33 13.97
C ILE A 327 -5.36 -0.03 15.38
N GLN A 328 -5.76 -1.29 15.60
CA GLN A 328 -6.14 -1.87 16.88
C GLN A 328 -7.33 -1.18 17.57
N ARG A 329 -8.26 -0.62 16.81
CA ARG A 329 -9.54 -0.14 17.33
C ARG A 329 -10.58 -1.26 17.34
N LYS A 330 -11.48 -1.20 18.33
CA LYS A 330 -12.60 -2.16 18.46
C LYS A 330 -13.78 -1.80 17.54
N ASN A 331 -13.87 -0.54 17.14
CA ASN A 331 -15.01 0.08 16.48
C ASN A 331 -14.53 1.29 15.65
N GLU A 332 -15.48 1.99 15.03
CA GLU A 332 -15.24 3.14 14.16
C GLU A 332 -15.66 4.47 14.80
N ASP A 333 -15.66 4.55 16.14
CA ASP A 333 -16.10 5.74 16.89
C ASP A 333 -15.30 7.01 16.52
N GLU A 334 -14.02 6.85 16.14
CA GLU A 334 -13.13 7.95 15.75
C GLU A 334 -13.27 8.35 14.26
N PHE A 335 -14.11 7.67 13.48
CA PHE A 335 -14.19 7.81 12.02
C PHE A 335 -15.35 8.69 11.53
N LEU A 336 -16.04 9.42 12.42
CA LEU A 336 -17.22 10.22 12.06
C LEU A 336 -16.93 11.30 10.98
N GLU A 337 -15.69 11.78 10.86
CA GLU A 337 -15.27 12.70 9.79
C GLU A 337 -15.45 12.08 8.40
N PHE A 338 -15.20 10.77 8.27
CA PHE A 338 -15.20 10.02 7.01
C PHE A 338 -16.53 9.36 6.71
N TRP A 339 -17.54 9.59 7.56
CA TRP A 339 -18.82 8.93 7.44
C TRP A 339 -19.58 9.39 6.18
N ASP A 340 -19.65 8.50 5.19
CA ASP A 340 -20.27 8.75 3.89
C ASP A 340 -21.78 8.43 3.85
N GLY A 341 -22.35 7.95 4.96
CA GLY A 341 -23.74 7.51 5.09
C GLY A 341 -23.90 5.99 5.10
N GLY A 342 -22.81 5.22 4.92
CA GLY A 342 -22.78 3.79 5.20
C GLY A 342 -22.87 3.48 6.69
N ASN A 343 -22.98 2.19 7.03
CA ASN A 343 -23.03 1.76 8.44
C ASN A 343 -21.62 1.69 9.02
N LEU A 344 -21.17 2.76 9.69
CA LEU A 344 -20.02 2.67 10.59
C LEU A 344 -20.34 1.72 11.74
N LEU A 345 -19.38 0.89 12.13
CA LEU A 345 -19.46 0.05 13.32
C LEU A 345 -19.21 0.91 14.56
N LEU A 346 -20.23 1.66 14.98
CA LEU A 346 -20.19 2.48 16.20
C LEU A 346 -20.48 1.65 17.45
N SER A 347 -19.80 1.97 18.55
CA SER A 347 -20.13 1.44 19.87
C SER A 347 -21.50 1.91 20.37
N GLN A 348 -22.02 1.22 21.39
CA GLN A 348 -23.26 1.65 22.04
C GLN A 348 -23.10 3.03 22.69
N ASN A 349 -21.97 3.28 23.37
CA ASN A 349 -21.67 4.58 23.98
C ASN A 349 -21.66 5.69 22.93
N MET A 350 -21.03 5.47 21.76
CA MET A 350 -20.98 6.51 20.72
C MET A 350 -22.36 6.80 20.12
N LYS A 351 -23.21 5.78 19.96
CA LYS A 351 -24.61 5.99 19.54
C LYS A 351 -25.40 6.80 20.55
N GLU A 352 -25.19 6.55 21.84
CA GLU A 352 -25.81 7.31 22.93
C GLU A 352 -25.30 8.75 22.97
N CYS A 353 -24.00 8.97 22.74
CA CYS A 353 -23.42 10.31 22.60
C CYS A 353 -24.05 11.08 21.42
N ILE A 354 -24.20 10.47 20.24
CA ILE A 354 -24.83 11.14 19.09
C ILE A 354 -26.26 11.58 19.41
N ARG A 355 -27.06 10.71 20.04
CA ARG A 355 -28.42 11.07 20.48
C ARG A 355 -28.40 12.18 21.53
N TYR A 356 -27.50 12.09 22.50
CA TYR A 356 -27.34 13.12 23.52
C TYR A 356 -26.95 14.47 22.90
N TRP A 357 -26.01 14.50 21.96
CA TRP A 357 -25.62 15.72 21.26
C TRP A 357 -26.79 16.34 20.49
N GLU A 358 -27.62 15.52 19.84
CA GLU A 358 -28.82 15.97 19.12
C GLU A 358 -29.83 16.64 20.07
N GLU A 359 -30.11 16.00 21.20
CA GLU A 359 -30.95 16.55 22.27
C GLU A 359 -30.37 17.88 22.79
N GLN A 360 -29.08 17.91 23.12
CA GLN A 360 -28.43 19.12 23.63
C GLN A 360 -28.42 20.27 22.63
N MET A 361 -28.18 19.99 21.34
CA MET A 361 -28.21 21.02 20.30
C MET A 361 -29.58 21.72 20.22
N ASN A 362 -30.67 20.99 20.45
CA ASN A 362 -32.01 21.55 20.51
C ASN A 362 -32.20 22.46 21.74
N ASP A 363 -31.69 22.03 22.91
CA ASP A 363 -31.91 22.69 24.20
C ASP A 363 -30.93 23.85 24.51
N ILE A 364 -29.78 23.93 23.83
CA ILE A 364 -28.80 25.00 24.08
C ILE A 364 -29.42 26.37 23.77
N CYS A 365 -29.45 27.22 24.78
CA CYS A 365 -29.77 28.64 24.65
C CYS A 365 -28.49 29.43 24.41
N VAL A 366 -28.41 30.15 23.29
CA VAL A 366 -27.23 30.96 22.95
C VAL A 366 -27.29 32.32 23.68
N PRO A 367 -26.21 32.75 24.36
CA PRO A 367 -26.15 34.08 24.97
C PRO A 367 -26.30 35.20 23.95
N SER A 368 -26.87 36.33 24.37
CA SER A 368 -27.11 37.51 23.50
C SER A 368 -25.83 38.15 22.97
N VAL A 369 -24.70 37.97 23.66
CA VAL A 369 -23.37 38.40 23.23
C VAL A 369 -22.44 37.21 23.33
N ILE A 370 -22.02 36.68 22.18
CA ILE A 370 -21.05 35.59 22.07
C ILE A 370 -19.95 35.99 21.10
N SER A 371 -18.70 35.81 21.53
CA SER A 371 -17.54 35.99 20.65
C SER A 371 -17.12 34.61 20.15
N VAL A 372 -17.60 34.25 18.96
CA VAL A 372 -17.28 32.95 18.33
C VAL A 372 -15.78 32.79 18.13
N GLU A 373 -15.07 33.83 17.70
CA GLU A 373 -13.63 33.76 17.48
C GLU A 373 -12.87 33.41 18.77
N ASN A 374 -13.22 34.05 19.90
CA ASN A 374 -12.59 33.77 21.19
C ASN A 374 -12.96 32.37 21.71
N LEU A 375 -14.23 31.97 21.57
CA LEU A 375 -14.68 30.65 21.98
C LEU A 375 -13.97 29.54 21.18
N LEU A 376 -13.92 29.69 19.86
CA LEU A 376 -13.24 28.77 18.96
C LEU A 376 -11.74 28.68 19.26
N THR A 377 -11.08 29.82 19.48
CA THR A 377 -9.67 29.87 19.85
C THR A 377 -9.39 29.14 21.16
N ASN A 378 -10.25 29.32 22.17
CA ASN A 378 -10.14 28.62 23.45
C ASN A 378 -10.33 27.11 23.28
N ILE A 379 -11.33 26.67 22.51
CA ILE A 379 -11.57 25.26 22.19
C ILE A 379 -10.34 24.64 21.52
N ILE A 380 -9.80 25.27 20.47
CA ILE A 380 -8.62 24.75 19.75
C ILE A 380 -7.43 24.62 20.69
N THR A 381 -7.18 25.65 21.50
CA THR A 381 -6.05 25.66 22.46
C THR A 381 -6.17 24.53 23.49
N ARG A 382 -7.39 24.25 23.96
CA ARG A 382 -7.62 23.16 24.92
C ARG A 382 -7.48 21.78 24.29
N LEU A 383 -8.02 21.60 23.08
CA LEU A 383 -7.87 20.35 22.32
C LEU A 383 -6.40 20.04 22.01
N GLU A 384 -5.58 21.05 21.71
CA GLU A 384 -4.14 20.89 21.47
C GLU A 384 -3.37 20.43 22.73
N ARG A 385 -3.85 20.79 23.92
CA ARG A 385 -3.20 20.45 25.21
C ARG A 385 -3.70 19.14 25.81
N SER A 386 -4.85 18.64 25.37
CA SER A 386 -5.47 17.40 25.86
C SER A 386 -5.12 16.20 24.98
N TYR A 387 -5.61 15.01 25.31
CA TYR A 387 -5.45 13.80 24.50
C TYR A 387 -6.47 13.73 23.34
N CYS A 388 -6.83 14.89 22.78
CA CYS A 388 -7.73 15.04 21.64
C CYS A 388 -6.96 15.26 20.34
N ARG A 389 -7.64 15.07 19.21
CA ARG A 389 -7.08 15.36 17.89
C ARG A 389 -7.10 16.87 17.60
N TYR A 390 -6.17 17.34 16.78
CA TYR A 390 -6.23 18.68 16.20
C TYR A 390 -7.49 18.88 15.36
N VAL A 391 -8.00 20.10 15.39
CA VAL A 391 -9.18 20.52 14.64
C VAL A 391 -8.81 20.71 13.17
N ASP A 392 -9.71 20.39 12.24
CA ASP A 392 -9.48 20.59 10.82
C ASP A 392 -9.52 22.08 10.45
N GLU A 393 -8.63 22.51 9.56
CA GLU A 393 -8.56 23.88 9.04
C GLU A 393 -9.90 24.34 8.44
N LYS A 394 -10.60 23.46 7.74
CA LYS A 394 -11.92 23.78 7.15
C LYS A 394 -12.98 23.99 8.21
N PHE A 395 -12.94 23.21 9.31
CA PHE A 395 -13.84 23.44 10.44
C PHE A 395 -13.62 24.85 10.99
N VAL A 396 -12.37 25.28 11.18
CA VAL A 396 -12.07 26.61 11.71
C VAL A 396 -12.55 27.70 10.77
N ALA A 397 -12.24 27.58 9.47
CA ALA A 397 -12.68 28.54 8.47
C ALA A 397 -14.22 28.66 8.39
N GLU A 398 -14.92 27.52 8.38
CA GLU A 398 -16.39 27.49 8.29
C GLU A 398 -17.06 28.08 9.53
N PHE A 399 -16.59 27.75 10.73
CA PHE A 399 -17.15 28.29 11.98
C PHE A 399 -16.88 29.78 12.16
N MET A 400 -15.78 30.30 11.60
CA MET A 400 -15.52 31.75 11.55
C MET A 400 -16.45 32.46 10.57
N GLU A 401 -16.67 31.88 9.37
CA GLU A 401 -17.56 32.44 8.35
C GLU A 401 -19.02 32.49 8.82
N HIS A 402 -19.49 31.42 9.47
CA HIS A 402 -20.87 31.28 9.93
C HIS A 402 -21.06 31.61 11.41
N GLY A 403 -20.12 32.34 12.03
CA GLY A 403 -20.13 32.61 13.46
C GLY A 403 -21.33 33.41 13.99
N SER A 404 -22.09 34.08 13.13
CA SER A 404 -23.36 34.75 13.51
C SER A 404 -24.56 33.81 13.55
N GLU A 405 -24.45 32.61 12.99
CA GLU A 405 -25.56 31.66 12.88
C GLU A 405 -25.73 30.85 14.16
N ILE A 406 -26.99 30.68 14.58
CA ILE A 406 -27.32 30.11 15.89
C ILE A 406 -26.84 28.66 16.05
N ASN A 407 -26.89 27.86 14.98
CA ASN A 407 -26.52 26.45 15.02
C ASN A 407 -25.00 26.26 15.18
N TYR A 408 -24.18 27.10 14.54
CA TYR A 408 -22.72 27.09 14.72
C TYR A 408 -22.34 27.54 16.14
N GLN A 409 -23.02 28.56 16.67
CA GLN A 409 -22.84 29.00 18.06
C GLN A 409 -23.20 27.88 19.06
N LYS A 410 -24.33 27.19 18.85
CA LYS A 410 -24.77 26.04 19.65
C LYS A 410 -23.73 24.91 19.63
N ALA A 411 -23.18 24.57 18.47
CA ALA A 411 -22.17 23.53 18.34
C ALA A 411 -20.89 23.85 19.12
N LEU A 412 -20.40 25.09 19.07
CA LEU A 412 -19.24 25.49 19.90
C LEU A 412 -19.55 25.45 21.39
N ILE A 413 -20.75 25.86 21.81
CA ILE A 413 -21.18 25.75 23.21
C ILE A 413 -21.23 24.29 23.65
N LEU A 414 -21.72 23.38 22.80
CA LEU A 414 -21.75 21.94 23.11
C LEU A 414 -20.34 21.38 23.29
N ILE A 415 -19.41 21.68 22.37
CA ILE A 415 -18.01 21.26 22.48
C ILE A 415 -17.39 21.81 23.78
N GLN A 416 -17.63 23.09 24.08
CA GLN A 416 -17.15 23.72 25.30
C GLN A 416 -17.70 23.03 26.55
N ARG A 417 -18.99 22.67 26.59
CA ARG A 417 -19.59 21.92 27.72
C ARG A 417 -18.94 20.56 27.93
N LEU A 418 -18.61 19.83 26.85
CA LEU A 418 -17.92 18.55 26.97
C LEU A 418 -16.49 18.70 27.48
N LEU A 419 -15.80 19.77 27.09
CA LEU A 419 -14.49 20.09 27.62
C LEU A 419 -14.57 20.51 29.10
N ASP A 420 -15.61 21.26 29.50
CA ASP A 420 -15.84 21.72 30.88
C ASP A 420 -16.42 20.63 31.81
N LYS A 421 -16.77 19.46 31.28
CA LYS A 421 -17.21 18.31 32.07
C LYS A 421 -16.21 18.05 33.19
N GLU A 422 -16.70 17.84 34.40
CA GLU A 422 -15.94 17.65 35.65
C GLU A 422 -15.27 18.91 36.24
N GLN A 423 -15.23 20.05 35.53
CA GLN A 423 -14.73 21.30 36.11
C GLN A 423 -15.62 21.78 37.27
N GLU A 424 -16.91 21.44 37.26
CA GLU A 424 -17.85 21.78 38.34
C GLU A 424 -17.44 21.25 39.72
N TYR A 425 -16.60 20.19 39.76
CA TYR A 425 -16.07 19.63 41.02
C TYR A 425 -14.91 20.44 41.59
N PHE A 426 -14.34 21.37 40.82
CA PHE A 426 -13.18 22.20 41.20
C PHE A 426 -13.46 23.69 41.03
N PRO A 427 -14.49 24.25 41.70
CA PRO A 427 -14.88 25.66 41.56
C PRO A 427 -13.79 26.65 41.99
N GLU A 428 -12.81 26.20 42.77
CA GLU A 428 -11.64 26.97 43.21
C GLU A 428 -10.56 27.15 42.13
N LEU A 429 -10.60 26.37 41.04
CA LEU A 429 -9.62 26.42 39.95
C LEU A 429 -10.19 27.17 38.74
N THR A 430 -9.33 27.88 38.00
CA THR A 430 -9.70 28.29 36.64
C THR A 430 -9.85 27.04 35.76
N GLY A 431 -10.63 27.11 34.68
CA GLY A 431 -10.79 25.96 33.78
C GLY A 431 -9.46 25.46 33.20
N GLU A 432 -8.52 26.38 32.96
CA GLU A 432 -7.17 26.06 32.51
C GLU A 432 -6.36 25.33 33.58
N GLN A 433 -6.44 25.75 34.86
CA GLN A 433 -5.78 25.08 35.98
C GLN A 433 -6.39 23.71 36.28
N ALA A 434 -7.73 23.61 36.29
CA ALA A 434 -8.42 22.34 36.50
C ALA A 434 -8.04 21.33 35.43
N GLU A 435 -7.93 21.76 34.17
CA GLU A 435 -7.55 20.89 33.07
C GLU A 435 -6.11 20.45 33.11
N GLU A 436 -5.17 21.38 33.36
CA GLU A 436 -3.75 21.07 33.41
C GLU A 436 -3.37 20.19 34.60
N TRP A 437 -4.01 20.39 35.76
CA TRP A 437 -3.60 19.74 37.00
C TRP A 437 -4.39 18.47 37.35
N ILE A 438 -5.62 18.34 36.85
CA ILE A 438 -6.54 17.28 37.29
C ILE A 438 -7.22 16.59 36.12
N ILE A 439 -8.08 17.32 35.38
CA ILE A 439 -9.02 16.70 34.42
C ILE A 439 -8.27 15.93 33.34
N LYS A 440 -7.11 16.42 32.89
CA LYS A 440 -6.31 15.73 31.86
C LYS A 440 -5.92 14.30 32.25
N ASP A 441 -5.63 14.06 33.53
CA ASP A 441 -5.16 12.76 34.01
C ASP A 441 -6.25 11.92 34.70
N SER A 442 -7.37 12.54 35.09
CA SER A 442 -8.48 11.85 35.77
C SER A 442 -9.62 11.42 34.85
N ARG A 443 -9.74 12.03 33.67
CA ARG A 443 -10.85 11.81 32.75
C ARG A 443 -10.83 10.42 32.12
N ASP A 444 -12.00 9.83 31.90
CA ASP A 444 -12.12 8.52 31.26
C ASP A 444 -11.61 8.56 29.80
N ASN A 445 -10.92 7.51 29.37
CA ASN A 445 -10.40 7.41 28.00
C ASN A 445 -11.48 7.64 26.93
N PHE A 446 -12.72 7.26 27.21
CA PHE A 446 -13.83 7.42 26.28
C PHE A 446 -14.25 8.89 26.12
N ASP A 447 -14.12 9.75 27.13
CA ASP A 447 -14.50 11.17 27.00
C ASP A 447 -13.62 11.89 25.97
N TYR A 448 -12.34 11.50 25.84
CA TYR A 448 -11.47 12.02 24.77
C TYR A 448 -11.89 11.56 23.38
N ILE A 449 -12.42 10.33 23.28
CA ILE A 449 -13.00 9.81 22.04
C ILE A 449 -14.28 10.57 21.73
N GLU A 450 -15.16 10.78 22.71
CA GLU A 450 -16.39 11.55 22.59
C GLU A 450 -16.13 12.96 22.03
N ILE A 451 -15.24 13.73 22.66
CA ILE A 451 -14.92 15.09 22.21
C ILE A 451 -14.33 15.08 20.80
N SER A 452 -13.38 14.20 20.54
CA SER A 452 -12.74 14.09 19.22
C SER A 452 -13.76 13.74 18.14
N ALA A 453 -14.69 12.82 18.46
CA ALA A 453 -15.75 12.38 17.56
C ALA A 453 -16.76 13.50 17.28
N LEU A 454 -17.16 14.31 18.27
CA LEU A 454 -18.02 15.47 18.01
C LEU A 454 -17.35 16.47 17.06
N VAL A 455 -16.09 16.82 17.29
CA VAL A 455 -15.33 17.71 16.38
C VAL A 455 -15.20 17.10 14.97
N SER A 456 -15.03 15.78 14.89
CA SER A 456 -15.04 15.03 13.62
C SER A 456 -16.35 15.16 12.89
N LEU A 457 -17.46 14.93 13.59
CA LEU A 457 -18.80 15.03 13.03
C LEU A 457 -19.11 16.47 12.61
N MET A 458 -18.67 17.46 13.38
CA MET A 458 -18.82 18.87 13.00
C MET A 458 -18.04 19.23 11.73
N THR A 459 -16.97 18.51 11.40
CA THR A 459 -16.24 18.70 10.13
C THR A 459 -17.00 18.06 8.96
N ASN A 460 -17.75 16.99 9.22
CA ASN A 460 -18.52 16.27 8.21
C ASN A 460 -19.88 16.93 7.93
N LYS A 461 -19.86 17.96 7.07
CA LYS A 461 -21.04 18.75 6.68
C LYS A 461 -22.26 17.91 6.29
N LYS A 462 -22.05 16.79 5.56
CA LYS A 462 -23.15 15.92 5.13
C LYS A 462 -23.87 15.31 6.32
N GLN A 463 -23.12 14.74 7.27
CA GLN A 463 -23.72 14.01 8.40
C GLN A 463 -24.25 14.96 9.47
N ARG A 464 -23.54 16.05 9.79
CA ARG A 464 -24.09 17.03 10.73
C ARG A 464 -25.36 17.69 10.22
N ASN A 465 -25.53 17.85 8.90
CA ASN A 465 -26.80 18.33 8.35
C ASN A 465 -27.93 17.30 8.50
N ILE A 466 -27.62 16.00 8.43
CA ILE A 466 -28.60 14.94 8.67
C ILE A 466 -29.02 14.87 10.14
N ILE A 467 -28.06 15.02 11.07
CA ILE A 467 -28.30 14.81 12.50
C ILE A 467 -28.79 16.10 13.19
N PHE A 468 -28.17 17.24 12.88
CA PHE A 468 -28.43 18.52 13.54
C PHE A 468 -29.12 19.56 12.65
N GLY A 469 -29.20 19.32 11.34
CA GLY A 469 -29.91 20.20 10.40
C GLY A 469 -29.13 21.40 9.85
N PHE A 470 -27.78 21.39 9.86
CA PHE A 470 -26.95 22.46 9.28
C PHE A 470 -25.55 22.03 8.77
#